data_AF-M1EK77-F1
#
_entry.id   AF-M1EK77-F1
#
_cell.length_a   1.000
_cell.length_b   1.000
_cell.length_c   1.000
_cell.angle_alpha   90.00
_cell.angle_beta   90.00
_cell.angle_gamma   90.00
#
_symmetry.space_group_name_H-M   'P 1'
#
loop_
_entity.id
_entity.type
_entity.pdbx_description
1 polymer ?
#
loop_
_entity_poly.entity_id
_entity_poly.type
_entity_poly.pdbx_seq_one_letter_code
_entity_poly.pdbx_strand_id
1 'polypeptide(L)'
;DPASIPSADNAFTLFYVKFRAAAPKVRTLIEQIEQRSEKIPEYQQLLNDIHQCYLDQRELLLGPSITCTVTELTSQNNRDHCALIRSGCAFMVHVCQDEHQLYNEFFTKPTSKLDELLEKLCVSLYDVF
;
A
#
# COMPACT_ATOMS: atom_id res chain seq x y z
N ASP A 1 33.58 0.96 2.81
CA ASP A 1 32.30 0.27 2.96
C ASP A 1 31.62 0.11 1.62
N PRO A 2 31.42 -1.12 1.10
CA PRO A 2 30.55 -1.29 -0.04
C PRO A 2 29.12 -1.11 0.46
N ALA A 3 28.47 -0.05 0.01
CA ALA A 3 27.08 0.22 0.27
C ALA A 3 26.24 -1.01 -0.08
N SER A 4 25.61 -1.62 0.93
CA SER A 4 24.69 -2.72 0.75
C SER A 4 23.59 -2.28 -0.20
N ILE A 5 23.49 -2.94 -1.35
CA ILE A 5 22.33 -2.83 -2.24
C ILE A 5 21.11 -3.14 -1.36
N PRO A 6 20.09 -2.26 -1.29
CA PRO A 6 18.93 -2.55 -0.48
C PRO A 6 18.29 -3.83 -1.01
N SER A 7 18.17 -4.86 -0.16
CA SER A 7 17.24 -5.95 -0.44
C SER A 7 15.84 -5.36 -0.64
N ALA A 8 14.97 -6.06 -1.37
CA ALA A 8 13.59 -5.62 -1.60
C ALA A 8 12.88 -5.26 -0.26
N ASP A 9 13.15 -6.04 0.80
CA ASP A 9 12.68 -5.78 2.17
C ASP A 9 13.16 -4.44 2.76
N ASN A 10 14.42 -4.08 2.51
CA ASN A 10 14.99 -2.81 2.98
C ASN A 10 14.38 -1.62 2.23
N ALA A 11 14.08 -1.78 0.94
CA ALA A 11 13.42 -0.75 0.15
C ALA A 11 11.97 -0.54 0.60
N PHE A 12 11.22 -1.64 0.78
CA PHE A 12 9.83 -1.62 1.25
C PHE A 12 9.70 -0.90 2.60
N THR A 13 10.48 -1.32 3.59
CA THR A 13 10.52 -0.71 4.92
C THR A 13 10.89 0.77 4.86
N LEU A 14 11.88 1.13 4.04
CA LEU A 14 12.30 2.52 3.86
C LEU A 14 11.18 3.39 3.28
N PHE A 15 10.39 2.88 2.33
CA PHE A 15 9.27 3.63 1.76
C PHE A 15 8.18 3.91 2.81
N TYR A 16 7.83 2.94 3.64
CA TYR A 16 6.90 3.17 4.75
C TYR A 16 7.40 4.24 5.70
N VAL A 17 8.66 4.18 6.13
CA VAL A 17 9.27 5.19 7.00
C VAL A 17 9.19 6.59 6.37
N LYS A 18 9.49 6.70 5.08
CA LYS A 18 9.42 7.98 4.35
C LYS A 18 8.00 8.54 4.28
N PHE A 19 7.00 7.70 4.00
CA PHE A 19 5.60 8.13 3.98
C PHE A 19 5.13 8.56 5.36
N ARG A 20 5.38 7.75 6.40
CA ARG A 20 5.04 8.11 7.79
C ARG A 20 5.67 9.44 8.21
N ALA A 21 6.93 9.68 7.85
CA ALA A 21 7.60 10.94 8.14
C ALA A 21 7.03 12.15 7.37
N ALA A 22 6.39 11.92 6.22
CA ALA A 22 5.75 12.95 5.42
C ALA A 22 4.30 13.23 5.85
N ALA A 23 3.59 12.23 6.39
CA ALA A 23 2.17 12.31 6.73
C ALA A 23 1.80 13.55 7.58
N PRO A 24 2.50 13.87 8.68
CA PRO A 24 2.15 15.03 9.51
C PRO A 24 2.20 16.37 8.77
N LYS A 25 3.02 16.47 7.71
CA LYS A 25 3.19 17.71 6.94
C LYS A 25 1.97 18.05 6.09
N VAL A 26 1.22 17.03 5.65
CA VAL A 26 0.08 17.18 4.74
C VAL A 26 -1.26 16.86 5.42
N ARG A 27 -1.25 16.12 6.53
CA ARG A 27 -2.46 15.69 7.26
C ARG A 27 -3.40 16.84 7.59
N THR A 28 -2.89 17.94 8.17
CA THR A 28 -3.74 19.09 8.53
C THR A 28 -4.42 19.72 7.32
N LEU A 29 -3.75 19.75 6.17
CA LEU A 29 -4.33 20.26 4.93
C LEU A 29 -5.42 19.31 4.40
N ILE A 30 -5.15 18.01 4.42
CA ILE A 30 -6.10 16.96 4.01
C ILE A 30 -7.36 17.03 4.89
N GLU A 31 -7.22 17.11 6.20
CA GLU A 31 -8.35 17.24 7.14
C GLU A 31 -9.25 18.44 6.82
N GLN A 32 -8.65 19.58 6.48
CA GLN A 32 -9.39 20.78 6.08
C GLN A 32 -10.11 20.60 4.73
N ILE A 33 -9.53 19.85 3.80
CA ILE A 33 -10.16 19.50 2.50
C ILE A 33 -11.33 18.54 2.74
N GLU A 34 -11.14 17.51 3.56
CA GLU A 34 -12.17 16.53 3.94
C GLU A 34 -13.38 17.19 4.62
N GLN A 35 -13.17 18.23 5.44
CA GLN A 35 -14.28 18.98 6.06
C GLN A 35 -15.05 19.82 5.04
N ARG A 36 -14.36 20.44 4.07
CA ARG A 36 -15.00 21.28 3.04
C ARG A 36 -15.69 20.45 1.97
N SER A 37 -15.18 19.26 1.66
CA SER A 37 -15.75 18.37 0.65
C SER A 37 -17.17 17.89 0.98
N GLU A 38 -17.59 17.96 2.26
CA GLU A 38 -18.97 17.65 2.66
C GLU A 38 -19.99 18.67 2.15
N LYS A 39 -19.54 19.89 1.84
CA LYS A 39 -20.41 21.03 1.53
C LYS A 39 -20.17 21.60 0.14
N ILE A 40 -18.97 21.40 -0.42
CA ILE A 40 -18.50 22.06 -1.63
C ILE A 40 -18.03 21.00 -2.64
N PRO A 41 -18.72 20.83 -3.80
CA PRO A 41 -18.39 19.80 -4.79
C PRO A 41 -16.96 19.87 -5.33
N GLU A 42 -16.39 21.06 -5.49
CA GLU A 42 -15.03 21.26 -5.98
C GLU A 42 -13.99 20.65 -5.02
N TYR A 43 -14.25 20.72 -3.70
CA TYR A 43 -13.40 20.07 -2.70
C TYR A 43 -13.57 18.55 -2.71
N GLN A 44 -14.72 18.03 -3.12
CA GLN A 44 -14.92 16.59 -3.30
C GLN A 44 -14.11 16.07 -4.49
N GLN A 45 -14.09 16.80 -5.60
CA GLN A 45 -13.20 16.48 -6.74
C GLN A 45 -11.73 16.54 -6.33
N LEU A 46 -11.31 17.61 -5.67
CA LEU A 46 -9.94 17.74 -5.16
C LEU A 46 -9.56 16.59 -4.22
N LEU A 47 -10.45 16.21 -3.29
CA LEU A 47 -10.21 15.09 -2.38
C LEU A 47 -10.06 13.76 -3.15
N ASN A 48 -10.88 13.55 -4.18
CA ASN A 48 -10.79 12.37 -5.04
C ASN A 48 -9.45 12.29 -5.78
N ASP A 49 -8.93 13.43 -6.25
CA ASP A 49 -7.64 13.53 -6.93
C ASP A 49 -6.48 13.27 -5.95
N ILE A 50 -6.58 13.77 -4.71
CA ILE A 50 -5.59 13.50 -3.66
C ILE A 50 -5.58 12.02 -3.30
N HIS A 51 -6.75 11.39 -3.10
CA HIS A 51 -6.83 9.94 -2.89
C HIS A 51 -6.21 9.17 -4.05
N GLN A 52 -6.53 9.54 -5.29
CA GLN A 52 -5.99 8.87 -6.47
C GLN A 52 -4.47 8.98 -6.52
N CYS A 53 -3.94 10.20 -6.37
CA CYS A 53 -2.49 10.44 -6.36
C CYS A 53 -1.78 9.62 -5.28
N TYR A 54 -2.32 9.61 -4.04
CA TYR A 54 -1.77 8.79 -2.96
C TYR A 54 -1.74 7.30 -3.33
N LEU A 55 -2.88 6.76 -3.78
CA LEU A 55 -3.04 5.35 -4.09
C LEU A 55 -2.20 4.90 -5.30
N ASP A 56 -2.08 5.74 -6.32
CA ASP A 56 -1.21 5.47 -7.48
C ASP A 56 0.26 5.33 -7.04
N GLN A 57 0.71 6.18 -6.11
CA GLN A 57 2.06 6.05 -5.55
C GLN A 57 2.20 4.78 -4.70
N ARG A 58 1.17 4.39 -3.94
CA ARG A 58 1.20 3.12 -3.20
C ARG A 58 1.27 1.94 -4.15
N GLU A 59 0.43 1.90 -5.18
CA GLU A 59 0.44 0.83 -6.18
C GLU A 59 1.82 0.67 -6.83
N LEU A 60 2.43 1.78 -7.25
CA LEU A 60 3.75 1.79 -7.89
C LEU A 60 4.85 1.21 -6.99
N LEU A 61 4.79 1.46 -5.68
CA LEU A 61 5.80 1.01 -4.72
C LEU A 61 5.55 -0.43 -4.24
N LEU A 62 4.27 -0.80 -4.08
CA LEU A 62 3.87 -2.10 -3.57
C LEU A 62 3.94 -3.19 -4.64
N GLY A 63 3.49 -2.91 -5.87
CA GLY A 63 3.38 -3.89 -6.94
C GLY A 63 4.66 -4.72 -7.14
N PRO A 64 5.81 -4.08 -7.45
CA PRO A 64 7.07 -4.80 -7.64
C PRO A 64 7.54 -5.56 -6.39
N SER A 65 7.32 -4.99 -5.20
CA SER A 65 7.73 -5.58 -3.93
C SER A 65 6.94 -6.86 -3.62
N ILE A 66 5.62 -6.83 -3.85
CA ILE A 66 4.73 -7.96 -3.70
C ILE A 66 5.10 -9.04 -4.73
N THR A 67 5.24 -8.69 -6.01
CA THR A 67 5.64 -9.66 -7.05
C THR A 67 6.97 -10.32 -6.73
N CYS A 68 7.97 -9.57 -6.25
CA CYS A 68 9.27 -10.12 -5.84
C CYS A 68 9.10 -11.12 -4.70
N THR A 69 8.41 -10.72 -3.63
CA THR A 69 8.19 -11.56 -2.44
C THR A 69 7.44 -12.85 -2.80
N VAL A 70 6.40 -12.76 -3.64
CA VAL A 70 5.62 -13.92 -4.07
C VAL A 70 6.47 -14.86 -4.93
N THR A 71 7.27 -14.32 -5.85
CA THR A 71 8.19 -15.12 -6.67
C THR A 71 9.20 -15.88 -5.79
N GLU A 72 9.73 -15.22 -4.77
CA GLU A 72 10.64 -15.84 -3.80
C GLU A 72 9.94 -16.95 -3.01
N LEU A 73 8.74 -16.70 -2.49
CA LEU A 73 7.93 -17.70 -1.79
C LEU A 73 7.64 -18.92 -2.67
N THR A 74 7.26 -18.70 -3.93
CA THR A 74 7.00 -19.78 -4.91
C THR A 74 8.27 -20.59 -5.18
N SER A 75 9.42 -19.93 -5.32
CA SER A 75 10.71 -20.60 -5.55
C SER A 75 11.12 -21.51 -4.39
N GLN A 76 10.85 -21.09 -3.15
CA GLN A 76 11.21 -21.82 -1.93
C GLN A 76 10.25 -22.98 -1.64
N ASN A 77 9.00 -22.89 -2.09
CA ASN A 77 7.93 -23.75 -1.62
C ASN A 77 7.18 -24.52 -2.73
N ASN A 78 7.83 -24.73 -3.89
CA ASN A 78 7.19 -25.30 -5.10
C ASN A 78 6.55 -26.70 -4.88
N ARG A 79 6.95 -27.42 -3.83
CA ARG A 79 6.47 -28.78 -3.53
C ARG A 79 5.31 -28.81 -2.53
N ASP A 80 5.06 -27.71 -1.81
CA ASP A 80 3.99 -27.61 -0.82
C ASP A 80 3.12 -26.38 -1.12
N HIS A 81 2.17 -26.57 -2.02
CA HIS A 81 1.19 -25.54 -2.40
C HIS A 81 0.40 -25.02 -1.19
N CYS A 82 0.09 -25.88 -0.23
CA CYS A 82 -0.66 -25.49 0.96
C CYS A 82 0.14 -24.52 1.83
N ALA A 83 1.42 -24.79 2.06
CA ALA A 83 2.30 -23.89 2.80
C ALA A 83 2.61 -22.61 2.01
N LEU A 84 2.67 -22.67 0.67
CA LEU A 84 2.83 -21.51 -0.20
C LEU A 84 1.66 -20.54 -0.07
N ILE A 85 0.43 -21.04 -0.26
CA ILE A 85 -0.80 -20.25 -0.17
C ILE A 85 -0.95 -19.65 1.22
N ARG A 86 -0.72 -20.42 2.29
CA ARG A 86 -0.77 -19.88 3.67
C ARG A 86 0.21 -18.73 3.87
N SER A 87 1.44 -18.87 3.37
CA SER A 87 2.48 -17.84 3.52
C SER A 87 2.14 -16.59 2.69
N GLY A 88 1.65 -16.75 1.47
CA GLY A 88 1.19 -15.66 0.61
C GLY A 88 0.01 -14.90 1.22
N CYS A 89 -1.01 -15.61 1.73
CA CYS A 89 -2.13 -14.99 2.42
C CYS A 89 -1.70 -14.24 3.69
N ALA A 90 -0.83 -14.83 4.51
CA ALA A 90 -0.33 -14.17 5.72
C ALA A 90 0.44 -12.89 5.39
N PHE A 91 1.33 -12.94 4.39
CA PHE A 91 2.05 -11.77 3.89
C PHE A 91 1.08 -10.65 3.46
N MET A 92 0.03 -10.99 2.71
CA MET A 92 -0.88 -9.99 2.16
C MET A 92 -1.86 -9.44 3.18
N VAL A 93 -2.24 -10.22 4.19
CA VAL A 93 -2.95 -9.70 5.36
C VAL A 93 -2.11 -8.62 6.05
N HIS A 94 -0.80 -8.84 6.21
CA HIS A 94 0.09 -7.83 6.78
C HIS A 94 0.20 -6.59 5.91
N VAL A 95 0.37 -6.75 4.59
CA VAL A 95 0.38 -5.60 3.65
C VAL A 95 -0.91 -4.79 3.76
N CYS A 96 -2.07 -5.45 3.77
CA CYS A 96 -3.36 -4.76 3.91
C CYS A 96 -3.46 -4.02 5.26
N GLN A 97 -2.99 -4.61 6.36
CA GLN A 97 -2.98 -3.95 7.67
C GLN A 97 -2.07 -2.72 7.68
N ASP A 98 -0.86 -2.84 7.14
CA ASP A 98 0.13 -1.78 7.09
C ASP A 98 -0.35 -0.61 6.20
N GLU A 99 -0.99 -0.90 5.06
CA GLU A 99 -1.57 0.12 4.18
C GLU A 99 -2.74 0.87 4.84
N HIS A 100 -3.63 0.16 5.54
CA HIS A 100 -4.69 0.81 6.30
C HIS A 100 -4.13 1.69 7.41
N GLN A 101 -3.12 1.22 8.13
CA GLN A 101 -2.48 2.01 9.17
C GLN A 101 -1.85 3.26 8.58
N LEU A 102 -1.10 3.13 7.48
CA LEU A 102 -0.46 4.25 6.81
C LEU A 102 -1.48 5.25 6.26
N TYR A 103 -2.55 4.77 5.62
CA TYR A 103 -3.62 5.62 5.11
C TYR A 103 -4.21 6.50 6.22
N ASN A 104 -4.46 5.93 7.40
CA ASN A 104 -4.99 6.64 8.57
C ASN A 104 -4.00 7.65 9.18
N GLU A 105 -2.73 7.64 8.78
CA GLU A 105 -1.79 8.70 9.13
C GLU A 105 -2.01 9.97 8.28
N PHE A 106 -2.48 9.83 7.04
CA PHE A 106 -2.72 10.92 6.08
C PHE A 106 -4.17 11.42 6.08
N PHE A 107 -5.14 10.50 6.13
CA PHE A 107 -6.56 10.76 5.96
C PHE A 107 -7.34 10.45 7.23
N THR A 108 -8.46 11.14 7.44
CA THR A 108 -9.35 10.86 8.59
C THR A 108 -10.63 10.15 8.18
N LYS A 109 -10.95 10.13 6.89
CA LYS A 109 -12.13 9.48 6.34
C LYS A 109 -11.76 8.23 5.55
N PRO A 110 -12.54 7.14 5.68
CA PRO A 110 -12.35 5.94 4.87
C PRO A 110 -12.68 6.22 3.40
N THR A 111 -12.12 5.41 2.50
CA THR A 111 -12.41 5.47 1.06
C THR A 111 -12.46 4.06 0.48
N SER A 112 -13.44 3.78 -0.39
CA SER A 112 -13.53 2.49 -1.09
C SER A 112 -12.35 2.26 -2.03
N LYS A 113 -11.70 3.34 -2.49
CA LYS A 113 -10.56 3.26 -3.40
C LYS A 113 -9.36 2.52 -2.79
N LEU A 114 -9.21 2.57 -1.46
CA LEU A 114 -8.17 1.82 -0.76
C LEU A 114 -8.48 0.31 -0.83
N ASP A 115 -9.72 -0.06 -0.55
CA ASP A 115 -10.17 -1.45 -0.65
C ASP A 115 -10.00 -1.99 -2.08
N GLU A 116 -10.38 -1.19 -3.10
CA GLU A 116 -10.21 -1.51 -4.52
C GLU A 116 -8.73 -1.75 -4.89
N LEU A 117 -7.81 -0.90 -4.40
CA LEU A 117 -6.38 -1.09 -4.60
C LEU A 117 -5.89 -2.40 -3.95
N LEU A 118 -6.27 -2.63 -2.69
CA LEU A 118 -5.83 -3.81 -1.95
C LEU A 118 -6.38 -5.10 -2.55
N GLU A 119 -7.63 -5.09 -3.01
CA GLU A 119 -8.22 -6.20 -3.75
C GLU A 119 -7.45 -6.49 -5.04
N LYS A 120 -7.15 -5.45 -5.83
CA LYS A 120 -6.33 -5.59 -7.05
C LYS A 120 -4.96 -6.19 -6.77
N LEU A 121 -4.30 -5.76 -5.69
CA LEU A 121 -3.01 -6.32 -5.27
C LEU A 121 -3.13 -7.75 -4.75
N CYS A 122 -4.26 -8.13 -4.14
CA CYS A 122 -4.52 -9.51 -3.75
C CYS A 122 -4.79 -10.41 -4.95
N VAL A 123 -5.52 -9.91 -5.96
CA VAL A 123 -5.80 -10.65 -7.20
C VAL A 123 -4.51 -10.97 -7.95
N SER A 124 -3.56 -10.04 -8.01
CA SER A 124 -2.28 -10.25 -8.70
C SER A 124 -1.44 -11.39 -8.09
N LEU A 125 -1.69 -11.79 -6.84
CA LEU A 125 -1.08 -12.98 -6.24
C LEU A 125 -1.53 -14.26 -6.94
N TYR A 126 -2.82 -14.34 -7.29
CA TYR A 126 -3.40 -15.53 -7.91
C TYR A 126 -2.89 -15.76 -9.32
N ASP A 127 -2.50 -14.69 -10.03
CA ASP A 127 -1.89 -14.81 -11.36
C ASP A 127 -0.47 -15.40 -11.34
N VAL A 128 0.19 -15.41 -10.17
CA VAL A 128 1.56 -15.91 -9.99
C VAL A 128 1.59 -17.37 -9.49
N PHE A 129 0.49 -17.87 -8.91
CA PHE A 129 0.35 -19.24 -8.43
C PHE A 129 -0.11 -20.21 -9.52
#